data_AF-A0A2K8U4S6-F1
#
_entry.id   AF-A0A2K8U4S6-F1
#
_cell.length_a   1.000
_cell.length_b   1.000
_cell.length_c   1.000
_cell.angle_alpha   90.00
_cell.angle_beta   90.00
_cell.angle_gamma   90.00
#
_symmetry.space_group_name_H-M   'P 1'
#
loop_
_entity.id
_entity.type
_entity.pdbx_description
1 polymer ?
#
loop_
_entity_poly.entity_id
_entity_poly.type
_entity_poly.pdbx_seq_one_letter_code
_entity_poly.pdbx_strand_id
1 'polypeptide(L)'
;MDLPSDPPQEQPTLDQDIPDLRALADLYVQAKALILYSEEVDPDSRSNLQVIKELRDALDHLMRVIVARVGSQAPAGAADPDYASRNIHKSIGHIYRAAFDALDGTILSLRVKITQVVDNYPLEVLNQVIPNYWDIKRKLNELSGQVTEHRARKDVGAEIGATLDGYVSDVEVIKRFYSELLSYGPALDEYAAKLAQQERQKSRRDWLIALGSAVISGLLVALGSYLWF
;
A
#
# COMPACT_ATOMS: atom_id res chain seq x y z
N MET A 1 -2.17 -62.15 -34.38
CA MET A 1 -0.80 -61.63 -34.20
C MET A 1 -0.98 -60.42 -33.31
N ASP A 2 -1.03 -60.68 -32.00
CA ASP A 2 -1.26 -59.63 -31.01
C ASP A 2 0.01 -58.79 -30.92
N LEU A 3 -0.12 -57.50 -31.23
CA LEU A 3 0.97 -56.56 -31.01
C LEU A 3 1.27 -56.53 -29.50
N PRO A 4 2.54 -56.55 -29.09
CA PRO A 4 2.87 -56.41 -27.69
C PRO A 4 2.32 -55.07 -27.20
N SER A 5 1.41 -55.13 -26.23
CA SER A 5 0.98 -53.95 -25.49
C SER A 5 2.21 -53.32 -24.85
N ASP A 6 2.49 -52.06 -25.18
CA ASP A 6 3.54 -51.31 -24.53
C ASP A 6 3.40 -51.43 -23.00
N PRO A 7 4.52 -51.61 -22.26
CA PRO A 7 4.46 -51.65 -20.81
C PRO A 7 3.78 -50.38 -20.29
N PRO A 8 2.96 -50.46 -19.24
CA PRO A 8 2.31 -49.29 -18.66
C PRO A 8 3.41 -48.29 -18.29
N GLN A 9 3.41 -47.13 -18.95
CA GLN A 9 4.31 -46.05 -18.60
C GLN A 9 4.07 -45.72 -17.13
N GLU A 10 5.12 -45.81 -16.31
CA GLU A 10 5.05 -45.44 -14.89
C GLU A 10 4.50 -44.02 -14.81
N GLN A 11 3.33 -43.88 -14.18
CA GLN A 11 2.74 -42.56 -14.00
C GLN A 11 3.67 -41.75 -13.10
N PRO A 12 4.08 -40.54 -13.53
CA PRO A 12 5.00 -39.75 -12.74
C PRO A 12 4.37 -39.41 -11.38
N THR A 13 5.13 -39.63 -10.30
CA THR A 13 4.64 -39.55 -8.92
C THR A 13 4.68 -38.12 -8.39
N LEU A 14 3.95 -37.86 -7.30
CA LEU A 14 3.98 -36.56 -6.61
C LEU A 14 5.39 -36.20 -6.11
N ASP A 15 6.24 -37.19 -5.84
CA ASP A 15 7.60 -37.00 -5.33
C ASP A 15 8.46 -36.15 -6.27
N GLN A 16 8.21 -36.25 -7.59
CA GLN A 16 8.92 -35.49 -8.60
C GLN A 16 8.60 -33.98 -8.55
N ASP A 17 7.43 -33.62 -8.02
CA ASP A 17 6.97 -32.23 -7.94
C ASP A 17 7.33 -31.55 -6.62
N ILE A 18 7.85 -32.30 -5.63
CA ILE A 18 8.13 -31.81 -4.27
C ILE A 18 9.00 -30.54 -4.26
N PRO A 19 10.09 -30.41 -5.05
CA PRO A 19 10.91 -29.21 -5.04
C PRO A 19 10.12 -27.94 -5.43
N ASP A 20 9.35 -28.02 -6.51
CA ASP A 20 8.55 -26.90 -7.02
C ASP A 20 7.38 -26.58 -6.08
N LEU A 21 6.75 -27.61 -5.50
CA LEU A 21 5.70 -27.44 -4.48
C LEU A 21 6.23 -26.78 -3.21
N ARG A 22 7.47 -27.06 -2.80
CA ARG A 22 8.12 -26.38 -1.68
C ARG A 22 8.33 -24.90 -1.99
N ALA A 23 8.85 -24.57 -3.18
CA ALA A 23 9.02 -23.18 -3.61
C ALA A 23 7.68 -22.41 -3.64
N LEU A 24 6.61 -23.05 -4.13
CA LEU A 24 5.26 -22.50 -4.08
C LEU A 24 4.79 -22.24 -2.63
N ALA A 25 4.99 -23.20 -1.73
CA ALA A 25 4.57 -23.08 -0.33
C ALA A 25 5.33 -21.95 0.40
N ASP A 26 6.65 -21.86 0.22
CA ASP A 26 7.48 -20.82 0.83
C ASP A 26 7.11 -19.42 0.33
N LEU A 27 6.82 -19.28 -0.96
CA LEU A 27 6.33 -18.02 -1.54
C LEU A 27 4.94 -17.68 -1.01
N TYR A 28 4.02 -18.66 -0.91
CA TYR A 28 2.68 -18.43 -0.39
C TYR A 28 2.69 -17.90 1.04
N VAL A 29 3.56 -18.43 1.91
CA VAL A 29 3.69 -17.95 3.30
C VAL A 29 4.09 -16.47 3.33
N GLN A 30 5.03 -16.07 2.47
CA GLN A 30 5.47 -14.68 2.35
C GLN A 30 4.36 -13.79 1.80
N ALA A 31 3.74 -14.19 0.69
CA ALA A 31 2.64 -13.46 0.05
C ALA A 31 1.45 -13.28 1.02
N LYS A 32 1.11 -14.31 1.79
CA LYS A 32 0.04 -14.26 2.80
C LYS A 32 0.29 -13.16 3.82
N ALA A 33 1.51 -12.99 4.31
CA ALA A 33 1.82 -11.93 5.26
C ALA A 33 1.58 -10.53 4.68
N LEU A 34 1.93 -10.33 3.40
CA LEU A 34 1.69 -9.07 2.68
C LEU A 34 0.18 -8.81 2.47
N ILE A 35 -0.56 -9.86 2.11
CA ILE A 35 -2.01 -9.80 1.90
C ILE A 35 -2.73 -9.44 3.20
N LEU A 36 -2.42 -10.11 4.30
CA LEU A 36 -3.01 -9.82 5.62
C LEU A 36 -2.73 -8.38 6.04
N TYR A 37 -1.52 -7.88 5.79
CA TYR A 37 -1.20 -6.49 6.08
C TYR A 37 -2.01 -5.52 5.21
N SER A 38 -2.15 -5.82 3.91
CA SER A 38 -2.98 -5.05 2.99
C SER A 38 -4.43 -4.96 3.46
N GLU A 39 -5.01 -6.08 3.91
CA GLU A 39 -6.36 -6.16 4.47
C GLU A 39 -6.54 -5.29 5.72
N GLU A 40 -5.54 -5.27 6.63
CA GLU A 40 -5.59 -4.46 7.85
C GLU A 40 -5.53 -2.95 7.54
N VAL A 41 -4.73 -2.53 6.55
CA VAL A 41 -4.62 -1.11 6.21
C VAL A 41 -5.77 -0.61 5.33
N ASP A 42 -6.45 -1.48 4.60
CA ASP A 42 -7.64 -1.17 3.79
C ASP A 42 -8.90 -1.87 4.34
N PRO A 43 -9.53 -1.34 5.41
CA PRO A 43 -10.67 -2.00 6.05
C PRO A 43 -11.89 -2.10 5.13
N ASP A 44 -11.98 -1.25 4.10
CA ASP A 44 -13.04 -1.33 3.09
C ASP A 44 -12.73 -2.38 1.99
N SER A 45 -11.54 -2.99 2.03
CA SER A 45 -11.07 -4.02 1.09
C SER A 45 -11.21 -3.61 -0.39
N ARG A 46 -11.12 -2.31 -0.69
CA ARG A 46 -11.34 -1.77 -2.04
C ARG A 46 -10.29 -2.28 -3.02
N SER A 47 -9.11 -2.64 -2.52
CA SER A 47 -7.96 -3.12 -3.31
C SER A 47 -7.83 -4.65 -3.41
N ASN A 48 -8.70 -5.44 -2.76
CA ASN A 48 -8.49 -6.89 -2.59
C ASN A 48 -9.07 -7.81 -3.68
N LEU A 49 -9.97 -7.32 -4.54
CA LEU A 49 -10.62 -8.18 -5.55
C LEU A 49 -9.62 -8.85 -6.50
N GLN A 50 -8.58 -8.12 -6.88
CA GLN A 50 -7.54 -8.62 -7.76
C GLN A 50 -6.67 -9.67 -7.04
N VAL A 51 -6.30 -9.42 -5.77
CA VAL A 51 -5.58 -10.40 -4.93
C VAL A 51 -6.36 -11.71 -4.82
N ILE A 52 -7.66 -11.65 -4.55
CA ILE A 52 -8.54 -12.83 -4.45
C ILE A 52 -8.59 -13.60 -5.78
N LYS A 53 -8.71 -12.88 -6.91
CA LYS A 53 -8.69 -13.48 -8.24
C LYS A 53 -7.38 -14.24 -8.46
N GLU A 54 -6.23 -13.63 -8.18
CA GLU A 54 -4.93 -14.27 -8.38
C GLU A 54 -4.72 -15.47 -7.45
N LEU A 55 -5.15 -15.40 -6.19
CA LEU A 55 -5.12 -16.56 -5.28
C LEU A 55 -6.00 -17.72 -5.78
N ARG A 56 -7.19 -17.42 -6.31
CA ARG A 56 -8.07 -18.43 -6.91
C ARG A 56 -7.42 -19.05 -8.15
N ASP A 57 -6.88 -18.22 -9.04
CA ASP A 57 -6.23 -18.70 -10.27
C ASP A 57 -4.98 -19.55 -9.92
N ALA A 58 -4.23 -19.20 -8.87
CA ALA A 58 -3.14 -20.02 -8.33
C ALA A 58 -3.66 -21.38 -7.83
N LEU A 59 -4.71 -21.37 -7.02
CA LEU A 59 -5.33 -22.59 -6.48
C LEU A 59 -5.85 -23.49 -7.61
N ASP A 60 -6.48 -22.93 -8.64
CA ASP A 60 -6.96 -23.68 -9.81
C ASP A 60 -5.80 -24.42 -10.50
N HIS A 61 -4.65 -23.75 -10.66
CA HIS A 61 -3.45 -24.37 -11.21
C HIS A 61 -2.88 -25.48 -10.31
N LEU A 62 -2.82 -25.25 -8.99
CA LEU A 62 -2.39 -26.28 -8.04
C LEU A 62 -3.34 -27.49 -8.07
N MET A 63 -4.66 -27.26 -8.08
CA MET A 63 -5.65 -28.34 -8.12
C MET A 63 -5.55 -29.17 -9.40
N ARG A 64 -5.17 -28.58 -10.54
CA ARG A 64 -4.89 -29.35 -11.77
C ARG A 64 -3.73 -30.34 -11.58
N VAL A 65 -2.69 -29.96 -10.84
CA VAL A 65 -1.56 -30.85 -10.51
C VAL A 65 -2.06 -31.97 -9.61
N ILE A 66 -2.79 -31.64 -8.54
CA ILE A 66 -3.35 -32.63 -7.61
C ILE A 66 -4.25 -33.63 -8.34
N VAL A 67 -5.19 -33.15 -9.16
CA VAL A 67 -6.08 -34.03 -9.93
C VAL A 67 -5.29 -34.91 -10.92
N ALA A 68 -4.24 -34.39 -11.55
CA ALA A 68 -3.38 -35.17 -12.44
C ALA A 68 -2.56 -36.25 -11.71
N ARG A 69 -2.17 -36.03 -10.44
CA ARG A 69 -1.32 -36.95 -9.66
C ARG A 69 -2.10 -37.95 -8.82
N VAL A 70 -3.22 -37.54 -8.25
CA VAL A 70 -3.99 -38.34 -7.27
C VAL A 70 -5.46 -38.51 -7.63
N GLY A 71 -5.95 -37.83 -8.67
CA GLY A 71 -7.33 -37.89 -9.10
C GLY A 71 -7.67 -39.18 -9.85
N SER A 72 -8.95 -39.56 -9.82
CA SER A 72 -9.46 -40.71 -10.59
C SER A 72 -9.70 -40.40 -12.08
N GLN A 73 -9.66 -39.13 -12.46
CA GLN A 73 -9.84 -38.66 -13.83
C GLN A 73 -8.70 -37.73 -14.21
N ALA A 74 -7.96 -38.10 -15.26
CA ALA A 74 -6.89 -37.26 -15.77
C ALA A 74 -7.47 -36.00 -16.45
N PRO A 75 -7.00 -34.79 -16.09
CA PRO A 75 -7.41 -33.57 -16.77
C PRO A 75 -6.87 -33.54 -18.20
N ALA A 76 -7.52 -32.74 -19.07
CA ALA A 76 -7.08 -32.57 -20.44
C ALA A 76 -5.62 -32.07 -20.50
N GLY A 77 -4.78 -32.75 -21.27
CA GLY A 77 -3.35 -32.45 -21.41
C GLY A 77 -2.44 -33.06 -20.34
N ALA A 78 -2.96 -33.83 -19.38
CA ALA A 78 -2.15 -34.50 -18.35
C ALA A 78 -1.17 -35.56 -18.87
N ALA A 79 -1.34 -36.00 -20.14
CA ALA A 79 -0.38 -36.87 -20.82
C ALA A 79 0.94 -36.16 -21.17
N ASP A 80 0.98 -34.82 -21.11
CA ASP A 80 2.21 -34.05 -21.30
C ASP A 80 3.10 -34.19 -20.05
N PRO A 81 4.34 -34.69 -20.19
CA PRO A 81 5.27 -34.85 -19.06
C PRO A 81 5.53 -33.57 -18.26
N ASP A 82 5.46 -32.40 -18.91
CA ASP A 82 5.69 -31.09 -18.30
C ASP A 82 4.40 -30.47 -17.76
N TYR A 83 3.26 -31.19 -17.81
CA TYR A 83 1.97 -30.66 -17.37
C TYR A 83 2.00 -30.19 -15.92
N ALA A 84 2.51 -31.01 -15.02
CA ALA A 84 2.58 -30.70 -13.59
C ALA A 84 3.47 -29.46 -13.34
N SER A 85 4.73 -29.51 -13.77
CA SER A 85 5.68 -28.42 -13.58
C SER A 85 5.18 -27.09 -14.17
N ARG A 86 4.59 -27.09 -15.37
CA ARG A 86 4.01 -25.85 -15.95
C ARG A 86 2.85 -25.30 -15.13
N ASN A 87 2.00 -26.15 -14.56
CA ASN A 87 0.91 -25.68 -13.71
C ASN A 87 1.44 -25.18 -12.35
N ILE A 88 2.46 -25.81 -11.77
CA ILE A 88 3.10 -25.30 -10.55
C ILE A 88 3.74 -23.94 -10.80
N HIS A 89 4.50 -23.77 -11.90
CA HIS A 89 5.07 -22.48 -12.28
C HIS A 89 4.01 -21.40 -12.53
N LYS A 90 2.86 -21.75 -13.14
CA LYS A 90 1.73 -20.82 -13.27
C LYS A 90 1.16 -20.44 -11.92
N SER A 91 0.97 -21.40 -11.01
CA SER A 91 0.55 -21.15 -9.63
C SER A 91 1.50 -20.18 -8.92
N ILE A 92 2.81 -20.41 -9.00
CA ILE A 92 3.84 -19.52 -8.45
C ILE A 92 3.69 -18.10 -9.03
N GLY A 93 3.53 -17.98 -10.36
CA GLY A 93 3.34 -16.70 -11.01
C GLY A 93 2.09 -15.95 -10.51
N HIS A 94 0.99 -16.65 -10.24
CA HIS A 94 -0.21 -16.05 -9.66
C HIS A 94 -0.01 -15.64 -8.19
N ILE A 95 0.75 -16.40 -7.38
CA ILE A 95 1.08 -15.97 -6.02
C ILE A 95 1.95 -14.70 -6.03
N TYR A 96 2.91 -14.58 -6.94
CA TYR A 96 3.66 -13.32 -7.12
C TYR A 96 2.73 -12.16 -7.47
N ARG A 97 1.80 -12.34 -8.40
CA ARG A 97 0.82 -11.29 -8.75
C ARG A 97 -0.04 -10.90 -7.55
N ALA A 98 -0.56 -11.87 -6.79
CA ALA A 98 -1.30 -11.61 -5.57
C ALA A 98 -0.47 -10.79 -4.56
N ALA A 99 0.82 -11.12 -4.39
CA ALA A 99 1.72 -10.36 -3.52
C ALA A 99 1.93 -8.93 -4.01
N PHE A 100 2.18 -8.72 -5.30
CA PHE A 100 2.33 -7.39 -5.90
C PHE A 100 1.05 -6.55 -5.79
N ASP A 101 -0.10 -7.14 -6.06
CA ASP A 101 -1.39 -6.46 -5.96
C ASP A 101 -1.71 -6.07 -4.50
N ALA A 102 -1.30 -6.89 -3.52
CA ALA A 102 -1.41 -6.56 -2.10
C ALA A 102 -0.46 -5.42 -1.67
N LEU A 103 0.77 -5.39 -2.18
CA LEU A 103 1.70 -4.27 -1.94
C LEU A 103 1.16 -2.97 -2.55
N ASP A 104 0.64 -3.04 -3.77
CA ASP A 104 -0.01 -1.90 -4.44
C ASP A 104 -1.18 -1.35 -3.61
N GLY A 105 -2.06 -2.23 -3.12
CA GLY A 105 -3.17 -1.87 -2.24
C GLY A 105 -2.69 -1.23 -0.95
N THR A 106 -1.67 -1.81 -0.33
CA THR A 106 -1.03 -1.30 0.89
C THR A 106 -0.53 0.14 0.70
N ILE A 107 0.19 0.41 -0.39
CA ILE A 107 0.75 1.74 -0.67
C ILE A 107 -0.35 2.76 -0.88
N LEU A 108 -1.37 2.41 -1.65
CA LEU A 108 -2.50 3.30 -1.90
C LEU A 108 -3.19 3.67 -0.58
N SER A 109 -3.48 2.68 0.26
CA SER A 109 -4.15 2.87 1.55
C SER A 109 -3.30 3.70 2.52
N LEU A 110 -1.99 3.41 2.62
CA LEU A 110 -1.09 4.20 3.46
C LEU A 110 -1.00 5.65 2.98
N ARG A 111 -0.93 5.89 1.66
CA ARG A 111 -0.92 7.25 1.10
C ARG A 111 -2.18 8.03 1.47
N VAL A 112 -3.35 7.40 1.31
CA VAL A 112 -4.63 8.03 1.70
C VAL A 112 -4.62 8.39 3.19
N LYS A 113 -4.19 7.47 4.06
CA LYS A 113 -4.11 7.71 5.50
C LYS A 113 -3.11 8.82 5.86
N ILE A 114 -1.93 8.82 5.25
CA ILE A 114 -0.91 9.87 5.42
C ILE A 114 -1.50 11.23 5.02
N THR A 115 -2.12 11.33 3.84
CA THR A 115 -2.75 12.56 3.36
C THR A 115 -3.84 13.03 4.31
N GLN A 116 -4.70 12.13 4.78
CA GLN A 116 -5.74 12.46 5.76
C GLN A 116 -5.18 13.05 7.05
N VAL A 117 -4.05 12.53 7.57
CA VAL A 117 -3.41 13.09 8.76
C VAL A 117 -2.82 14.46 8.46
N VAL A 118 -2.06 14.58 7.36
CA VAL A 118 -1.35 15.81 6.99
C VAL A 118 -2.32 16.95 6.69
N ASP A 119 -3.42 16.70 5.98
CA ASP A 119 -4.39 17.72 5.57
C ASP A 119 -5.19 18.32 6.74
N ASN A 120 -5.15 17.69 7.92
CA ASN A 120 -5.78 18.22 9.13
C ASN A 120 -4.99 19.37 9.78
N TYR A 121 -3.74 19.60 9.37
CA TYR A 121 -2.87 20.57 10.01
C TYR A 121 -2.35 21.62 9.03
N PRO A 122 -2.26 22.91 9.45
CA PRO A 122 -1.57 23.92 8.68
C PRO A 122 -0.11 23.54 8.43
N LEU A 123 0.42 23.93 7.26
CA LEU A 123 1.81 23.64 6.86
C LEU A 123 2.85 24.13 7.89
N GLU A 124 2.59 25.24 8.55
CA GLU A 124 3.45 25.78 9.61
C GLU A 124 3.56 24.84 10.82
N VAL A 125 2.45 24.23 11.23
CA VAL A 125 2.42 23.24 12.31
C VAL A 125 3.22 22.00 11.92
N LEU A 126 3.01 21.50 10.70
CA LEU A 126 3.71 20.32 10.18
C LEU A 126 5.23 20.55 10.15
N ASN A 127 5.69 21.70 9.64
CA ASN A 127 7.11 22.03 9.58
C ASN A 127 7.77 22.19 10.96
N GLN A 128 7.00 22.64 11.95
CA GLN A 128 7.51 22.88 13.29
C GLN A 128 7.58 21.61 14.14
N VAL A 129 6.62 20.70 13.97
CA VAL A 129 6.49 19.50 14.81
C VAL A 129 7.18 18.29 14.18
N ILE A 130 7.09 18.12 12.86
CA ILE A 130 7.64 16.95 12.16
C ILE A 130 9.05 17.31 11.65
N PRO A 131 10.12 16.72 12.22
CA PRO A 131 11.46 16.93 11.70
C PRO A 131 11.55 16.47 10.24
N ASN A 132 12.19 17.28 9.39
CA ASN A 132 12.41 16.95 7.97
C ASN A 132 11.13 16.63 7.17
N TYR A 133 9.98 17.23 7.51
CA TYR A 133 8.70 17.05 6.82
C TYR A 133 8.81 17.10 5.28
N TRP A 134 9.63 18.01 4.74
CA TRP A 134 9.83 18.15 3.30
C TRP A 134 10.56 16.97 2.66
N ASP A 135 11.55 16.39 3.34
CA ASP A 135 12.27 15.22 2.83
C ASP A 135 11.37 13.99 2.83
N ILE A 136 10.56 13.87 3.87
CA ILE A 136 9.50 12.87 3.97
C ILE A 136 8.51 13.00 2.80
N LYS A 137 8.01 14.20 2.54
CA LYS A 137 7.07 14.46 1.44
C LYS A 137 7.68 14.16 0.09
N ARG A 138 8.96 14.48 -0.10
CA ARG A 138 9.72 14.15 -1.32
C ARG A 138 9.84 12.64 -1.50
N LYS A 139 10.25 11.91 -0.45
CA LYS A 139 10.34 10.43 -0.47
C LYS A 139 9.02 9.76 -0.82
N LEU A 140 7.89 10.25 -0.29
CA LEU A 140 6.56 9.72 -0.63
C LEU A 140 6.24 9.86 -2.13
N ASN A 141 6.66 10.99 -2.74
CA ASN A 141 6.51 11.21 -4.17
C ASN A 141 7.48 10.35 -5.00
N GLU A 142 8.73 10.18 -4.55
CA GLU A 142 9.73 9.32 -5.20
C GLU A 142 9.29 7.85 -5.20
N LEU A 143 8.78 7.35 -4.07
CA LEU A 143 8.24 6.00 -3.94
C LEU A 143 7.06 5.76 -4.89
N SER A 144 6.27 6.80 -5.20
CA SER A 144 5.20 6.70 -6.20
C SER A 144 5.75 6.46 -7.62
N GLY A 145 6.94 6.99 -7.92
CA GLY A 145 7.66 6.70 -9.17
C GLY A 145 8.19 5.28 -9.21
N GLN A 146 8.81 4.81 -8.12
CA GLN A 146 9.37 3.46 -8.01
C GLN A 146 8.30 2.36 -8.10
N VAL A 147 7.12 2.58 -7.50
CA VAL A 147 5.92 1.74 -7.66
C VAL A 147 5.55 1.55 -9.14
N THR A 148 5.63 2.61 -9.94
CA THR A 148 5.30 2.54 -11.36
C THR A 148 6.32 1.69 -12.13
N GLU A 149 7.59 1.77 -11.73
CA GLU A 149 8.67 0.96 -12.30
C GLU A 149 8.52 -0.53 -11.92
N HIS A 150 8.17 -0.83 -10.67
CA HIS A 150 7.89 -2.20 -10.22
C HIS A 150 6.70 -2.81 -10.97
N ARG A 151 5.63 -2.04 -11.18
CA ARG A 151 4.46 -2.46 -11.98
C ARG A 151 4.80 -2.79 -13.43
N ALA A 152 5.79 -2.13 -14.01
CA ALA A 152 6.25 -2.41 -15.36
C ALA A 152 7.10 -3.69 -15.44
N ARG A 153 7.79 -4.06 -14.35
CA ARG A 153 8.68 -5.23 -14.27
C ARG A 153 8.01 -6.53 -13.81
N LYS A 154 6.75 -6.49 -13.36
CA LYS A 154 6.02 -7.63 -12.77
C LYS A 154 5.89 -8.89 -13.64
N ASP A 155 6.11 -8.77 -14.95
CA ASP A 155 6.01 -9.89 -15.91
C ASP A 155 7.37 -10.44 -16.37
N VAL A 156 8.49 -9.99 -15.79
CA VAL A 156 9.84 -10.37 -16.23
C VAL A 156 10.40 -11.51 -15.36
N GLY A 157 10.18 -12.76 -15.80
CA GLY A 157 10.33 -13.98 -15.00
C GLY A 157 11.72 -14.33 -14.44
N ALA A 158 12.81 -13.65 -14.84
CA ALA A 158 14.16 -13.99 -14.37
C ALA A 158 14.53 -13.38 -13.00
N GLU A 159 13.91 -12.26 -12.60
CA GLU A 159 14.27 -11.51 -11.38
C GLU A 159 13.06 -11.16 -10.51
N ILE A 160 11.97 -11.92 -10.65
CA ILE A 160 10.69 -11.62 -9.99
C ILE A 160 10.80 -11.63 -8.45
N GLY A 161 11.62 -12.51 -7.87
CA GLY A 161 11.87 -12.56 -6.43
C GLY A 161 12.60 -11.32 -5.92
N ALA A 162 13.71 -10.94 -6.57
CA ALA A 162 14.45 -9.72 -6.22
C ALA A 162 13.60 -8.45 -6.40
N THR A 163 12.72 -8.46 -7.41
CA THR A 163 11.75 -7.38 -7.63
C THR A 163 10.74 -7.31 -6.48
N LEU A 164 10.23 -8.45 -6.01
CA LEU A 164 9.34 -8.50 -4.85
C LEU A 164 10.04 -7.99 -3.59
N ASP A 165 11.27 -8.43 -3.31
CA ASP A 165 12.05 -7.99 -2.14
C ASP A 165 12.29 -6.48 -2.14
N GLY A 166 12.69 -5.92 -3.29
CA GLY A 166 12.85 -4.48 -3.45
C GLY A 166 11.54 -3.74 -3.19
N TYR A 167 10.43 -4.28 -3.70
CA TYR A 167 9.14 -3.65 -3.52
C TYR A 167 8.63 -3.73 -2.06
N VAL A 168 8.87 -4.85 -1.36
CA VAL A 168 8.63 -4.97 0.08
C VAL A 168 9.43 -3.94 0.85
N SER A 169 10.70 -3.74 0.51
CA SER A 169 11.54 -2.71 1.15
C SER A 169 10.96 -1.30 0.98
N ASP A 170 10.47 -0.96 -0.21
CA ASP A 170 9.84 0.34 -0.47
C ASP A 170 8.58 0.55 0.36
N VAL A 171 7.74 -0.49 0.48
CA VAL A 171 6.55 -0.46 1.35
C VAL A 171 6.93 -0.26 2.82
N GLU A 172 7.98 -0.93 3.30
CA GLU A 172 8.46 -0.76 4.68
C GLU A 172 8.97 0.66 4.98
N VAL A 173 9.44 1.40 3.97
CA VAL A 173 9.75 2.84 4.13
C VAL A 173 8.47 3.63 4.39
N ILE A 174 7.41 3.41 3.60
CA ILE A 174 6.13 4.12 3.77
C ILE A 174 5.47 3.75 5.10
N LYS A 175 5.50 2.47 5.48
CA LYS A 175 4.96 1.98 6.76
C LYS A 175 5.61 2.66 7.95
N ARG A 176 6.96 2.70 7.97
CA ARG A 176 7.71 3.39 9.03
C ARG A 176 7.34 4.86 9.08
N PHE A 177 7.28 5.52 7.92
CA PHE A 177 6.90 6.92 7.88
C PHE A 177 5.50 7.16 8.44
N TYR A 178 4.50 6.36 8.05
CA TYR A 178 3.15 6.48 8.60
C TYR A 178 3.13 6.29 10.13
N SER A 179 3.87 5.30 10.64
CA SER A 179 4.01 5.08 12.08
C SER A 179 4.65 6.26 12.81
N GLU A 180 5.70 6.86 12.24
CA GLU A 180 6.33 8.07 12.78
C GLU A 180 5.34 9.23 12.78
N LEU A 181 4.61 9.43 11.69
CA LEU A 181 3.59 10.48 11.57
C LEU A 181 2.52 10.37 12.66
N LEU A 182 2.03 9.16 12.94
CA LEU A 182 1.07 8.92 14.02
C LEU A 182 1.65 9.24 15.39
N SER A 183 2.94 8.99 15.62
CA SER A 183 3.60 9.32 16.89
C SER A 183 3.66 10.83 17.17
N TYR A 184 3.64 11.66 16.13
CA TYR A 184 3.58 13.12 16.24
C TYR A 184 2.17 13.65 16.51
N GLY A 185 1.12 12.82 16.42
CA GLY A 185 -0.28 13.23 16.56
C GLY A 185 -0.56 14.15 17.75
N PRO A 186 -0.22 13.76 18.99
CA PRO A 186 -0.44 14.61 20.16
C PRO A 186 0.29 15.96 20.11
N ALA A 187 1.51 15.98 19.56
CA ALA A 187 2.30 17.21 19.43
C ALA A 187 1.75 18.13 18.33
N LEU A 188 1.24 17.56 17.24
CA LEU A 188 0.54 18.28 16.18
C LEU A 188 -0.73 18.94 16.71
N ASP A 189 -1.55 18.19 17.45
CA ASP A 189 -2.78 18.69 18.09
C ASP A 189 -2.49 19.84 19.05
N GLU A 190 -1.50 19.67 19.94
CA GLU A 190 -1.13 20.69 20.92
C GLU A 190 -0.64 21.98 20.24
N TYR A 191 0.23 21.86 19.23
CA TYR A 191 0.79 23.01 18.55
C TYR A 191 -0.26 23.73 17.68
N ALA A 192 -1.12 22.98 16.98
CA ALA A 192 -2.23 23.55 16.22
C ALA A 192 -3.20 24.34 17.12
N ALA A 193 -3.53 23.80 18.29
CA ALA A 193 -4.37 24.49 19.27
C ALA A 193 -3.71 25.80 19.78
N LYS A 194 -2.40 25.77 20.05
CA LYS A 194 -1.63 26.97 20.45
C LYS A 194 -1.64 28.03 19.35
N LEU A 195 -1.39 27.65 18.11
CA LEU A 195 -1.37 28.58 16.98
C LEU A 195 -2.74 29.24 16.78
N ALA A 196 -3.82 28.44 16.81
CA ALA A 196 -5.19 28.96 16.70
C ALA A 196 -5.55 29.92 17.86
N GLN A 197 -5.07 29.65 19.08
CA GLN A 197 -5.27 30.54 20.22
C GLN A 197 -4.52 31.87 20.04
N GLN A 198 -3.28 31.84 19.55
CA GLN A 198 -2.48 33.03 19.28
C GLN A 198 -3.10 33.91 18.18
N GLU A 199 -3.58 33.30 17.09
CA GLU A 199 -4.28 34.01 16.02
C GLU A 199 -5.57 34.68 16.52
N ARG A 200 -6.37 33.97 17.34
CA ARG A 200 -7.58 34.54 17.96
C ARG A 200 -7.25 35.70 18.89
N GLN A 201 -6.18 35.61 19.67
CA GLN A 201 -5.74 36.70 20.56
C GLN A 201 -5.27 37.92 19.76
N LYS A 202 -4.48 37.70 18.70
CA LYS A 202 -4.01 38.77 17.81
C LYS A 202 -5.19 39.45 17.11
N SER A 203 -6.10 38.69 16.53
CA SER A 203 -7.31 39.21 15.88
C SER A 203 -8.18 40.02 16.84
N ARG A 204 -8.39 39.54 18.07
CA ARG A 204 -9.11 40.31 19.11
C ARG A 204 -8.41 41.62 19.45
N ARG A 205 -7.08 41.60 19.59
CA ARG A 205 -6.30 42.82 19.87
C ARG A 205 -6.40 43.82 18.72
N ASP A 206 -6.29 43.35 17.48
CA ASP A 206 -6.39 44.20 16.29
C ASP A 206 -7.78 44.83 16.16
N TRP A 207 -8.84 44.06 16.48
CA TRP A 207 -10.22 44.57 16.57
C TRP A 207 -10.40 45.64 17.65
N LEU A 208 -9.84 45.43 18.84
CA LEU A 208 -9.88 46.41 19.93
C LEU A 208 -9.16 47.71 19.57
N ILE A 209 -8.01 47.61 18.88
CA ILE A 209 -7.26 48.77 18.39
C ILE A 209 -8.07 49.54 17.34
N ALA A 210 -8.69 48.83 16.39
CA ALA A 210 -9.52 49.44 15.35
C ALA A 210 -10.77 50.14 15.92
N LEU A 211 -11.41 49.55 16.93
CA LEU A 211 -12.54 50.18 17.62
C LEU A 211 -12.09 51.43 18.38
N GLY A 212 -10.97 51.35 19.11
CA GLY A 212 -10.39 52.48 19.83
C GLY A 212 -10.01 53.64 18.93
N SER A 213 -9.38 53.37 17.78
CA SER A 213 -9.03 54.41 16.81
C SER A 213 -10.27 55.07 16.21
N ALA A 214 -11.31 54.31 15.87
CA ALA A 214 -12.56 54.85 15.36
C ALA A 214 -13.26 55.79 16.37
N VAL A 215 -13.29 55.42 17.65
CA VAL A 215 -13.88 56.26 18.71
C VAL A 215 -13.11 57.57 18.88
N ILE A 216 -11.77 57.51 18.91
CA ILE A 216 -10.91 58.71 19.04
C ILE A 216 -11.12 59.63 17.83
N SER A 217 -11.10 59.09 16.62
CA SER A 217 -11.35 59.87 15.40
C SER A 217 -12.73 60.53 15.41
N GLY A 218 -13.78 59.81 15.83
CA GLY A 218 -15.14 60.36 15.94
C GLY A 218 -15.24 61.50 16.95
N LEU A 219 -14.61 61.36 18.12
CA LEU A 219 -14.59 62.41 19.15
C LEU A 219 -13.85 63.67 18.68
N LEU A 220 -12.74 63.52 17.96
CA LEU A 220 -12.00 64.66 17.39
C LEU A 220 -12.82 65.42 16.34
N VAL A 221 -13.55 64.71 15.48
CA VAL A 221 -14.46 65.33 14.49
C VAL A 221 -15.61 66.07 15.20
N ALA A 222 -16.19 65.48 16.24
CA ALA A 222 -17.25 66.11 17.03
C ALA A 222 -16.76 67.37 17.78
N LEU A 223 -15.56 67.33 18.36
CA LEU A 223 -14.96 68.50 19.03
C LEU A 223 -14.59 69.61 18.03
N GLY A 224 -14.04 69.25 16.87
CA GLY A 224 -13.72 70.22 15.82
C GLY A 224 -14.96 70.91 15.24
N SER A 225 -16.07 70.18 15.11
CA SER A 225 -17.35 70.76 14.68
C SER A 225 -18.00 71.64 15.75
N TYR A 226 -17.78 71.35 17.04
CA TYR A 226 -18.27 72.18 18.14
C TYR A 226 -17.48 73.49 18.34
N LEU A 227 -16.19 73.52 17.96
CA LEU A 227 -15.33 74.71 18.04
C LEU A 227 -15.52 75.69 16.88
N TRP A 228 -16.25 75.30 15.83
CA TRP A 228 -16.52 76.11 14.63
C TRP A 228 -17.93 76.71 14.59
N PHE A 229 -18.76 76.42 15.60
CA PHE A 229 -20.07 77.02 15.87
C PHE A 229 -19.99 77.95 17.08
#